data_AF-A0A1H9QY35-F1
#
_entry.id   AF-A0A1H9QY35-F1
#
_cell.length_a   1.000
_cell.length_b   1.000
_cell.length_c   1.000
_cell.angle_alpha   90.00
_cell.angle_beta   90.00
_cell.angle_gamma   90.00
#
_symmetry.space_group_name_H-M   'P 1'
#
loop_
_entity.id
_entity.type
_entity.pdbx_description
1 polymer ?
#
loop_
_entity_poly.entity_id
_entity_poly.type
_entity_poly.pdbx_seq_one_letter_code
_entity_poly.pdbx_strand_id
1 'polypeptide(L)'
;MINGDINEFIDKLWSGEELIYVYNGKKYFSQGYLREDKVYVFELQLWEPEVKTLWQISGKDNQESYEIFLNQPLFDGKTFWEIEKDTEWVDD
;
A
#
# COMPACT_ATOMS: atom_id res chain seq x y z
N MET A 1 12.36 -20.45 -6.65
CA MET A 1 11.53 -19.76 -5.63
C MET A 1 11.04 -20.78 -4.62
N ILE A 2 10.56 -20.39 -3.43
CA ILE A 2 9.91 -21.37 -2.54
C ILE A 2 8.67 -21.90 -3.26
N ASN A 3 8.58 -23.22 -3.45
CA ASN A 3 7.48 -23.89 -4.15
C ASN A 3 7.23 -23.42 -5.59
N GLY A 4 8.25 -22.88 -6.28
CA GLY A 4 8.12 -22.41 -7.65
C GLY A 4 9.43 -22.46 -8.45
N ASP A 5 9.30 -22.54 -9.76
CA ASP A 5 10.42 -22.53 -10.71
C ASP A 5 10.87 -21.09 -10.98
N ILE A 6 12.16 -20.81 -10.82
CA ILE A 6 12.72 -19.48 -11.08
C ILE A 6 12.79 -19.16 -12.58
N ASN A 7 13.01 -20.14 -13.45
CA ASN A 7 13.09 -19.90 -14.89
C ASN A 7 11.71 -19.55 -15.44
N GLU A 8 10.67 -20.28 -15.03
CA GLU A 8 9.28 -19.97 -15.40
C GLU A 8 8.87 -18.58 -14.88
N PHE A 9 9.26 -18.22 -13.66
CA PHE A 9 9.01 -16.88 -13.10
C PHE A 9 9.70 -15.78 -13.91
N ILE A 10 10.96 -15.98 -14.30
CA ILE A 10 11.72 -15.01 -15.10
C ILE A 10 11.15 -14.89 -16.52
N ASP A 11 10.73 -15.99 -17.14
CA ASP A 11 10.11 -15.98 -18.47
C ASP A 11 8.80 -15.16 -18.46
N LYS A 12 7.98 -15.32 -17.42
CA LYS A 12 6.75 -14.55 -17.20
C LYS A 12 7.00 -13.09 -16.85
N LEU A 13 8.01 -12.81 -16.03
CA LEU A 13 8.42 -11.44 -15.70
C LEU A 13 8.91 -10.70 -16.96
N TRP A 14 9.63 -11.42 -17.83
CA TRP A 14 10.14 -10.91 -19.10
C TRP A 14 9.04 -10.64 -20.13
N SER A 15 8.01 -11.49 -20.21
CA SER A 15 6.84 -11.26 -21.07
C SER A 15 5.94 -10.11 -20.59
N GLY A 16 6.22 -9.56 -19.40
CA GLY A 16 5.46 -8.47 -18.79
C GLY A 16 4.16 -8.96 -18.14
N GLU A 17 4.02 -10.26 -17.90
CA GLU A 17 2.86 -10.82 -17.22
C GLU A 17 2.72 -10.25 -15.79
N GLU A 18 1.48 -10.14 -15.32
CA GLU A 18 1.16 -9.77 -13.95
C GLU A 18 1.60 -10.88 -12.98
N LEU A 19 2.45 -10.55 -12.01
CA LEU A 19 3.00 -11.52 -11.06
C LEU A 19 2.86 -11.04 -9.62
N ILE A 20 2.25 -11.88 -8.79
CA ILE A 20 2.13 -11.65 -7.35
C ILE A 20 3.04 -12.61 -6.60
N TYR A 21 3.83 -12.09 -5.67
CA TYR A 21 4.73 -12.92 -4.87
C TYR A 21 4.94 -12.33 -3.48
N VAL A 22 5.18 -13.23 -2.52
CA VAL A 22 5.35 -12.87 -1.11
C VAL A 22 6.80 -13.07 -0.74
N TYR A 23 7.39 -12.02 -0.18
CA TYR A 23 8.71 -12.07 0.42
C TYR A 23 8.63 -11.44 1.81
N ASN A 24 9.05 -12.18 2.82
CA ASN A 24 9.09 -11.72 4.22
C ASN A 24 7.75 -11.13 4.72
N GLY A 25 6.62 -11.82 4.47
CA GLY A 25 5.29 -11.39 4.90
C GLY A 25 4.67 -10.23 4.11
N LYS A 26 5.37 -9.70 3.10
CA LYS A 26 4.93 -8.59 2.24
C LYS A 26 4.50 -9.11 0.87
N LYS A 27 3.37 -8.63 0.34
CA LYS A 27 2.78 -9.04 -0.95
C LYS A 27 3.12 -8.04 -2.03
N TYR A 28 3.84 -8.48 -3.04
CA TYR A 28 4.27 -7.68 -4.18
C TYR A 28 3.44 -8.07 -5.41
N PHE A 29 3.19 -7.12 -6.31
CA PHE A 29 2.53 -7.28 -7.60
C PHE A 29 3.37 -6.57 -8.67
N SER A 30 3.92 -7.29 -9.65
CA SER A 30 4.61 -6.68 -10.80
C SER A 30 3.80 -6.82 -12.08
N GLN A 31 3.89 -5.86 -13.00
CA GLN A 31 3.26 -5.94 -14.32
C GLN A 31 4.03 -5.15 -15.37
N GLY A 32 3.92 -5.56 -16.63
CA GLY A 32 4.41 -4.85 -17.80
C GLY A 32 3.28 -4.42 -18.74
N TYR A 33 3.22 -3.16 -19.16
CA TYR A 33 2.19 -2.67 -20.09
C TYR A 33 2.68 -1.48 -20.93
N LEU A 34 2.05 -1.22 -22.07
CA LEU A 34 2.29 0.00 -22.86
C LEU A 34 1.31 1.08 -22.43
N ARG A 35 1.83 2.25 -22.06
CA ARG A 35 1.03 3.47 -21.85
C ARG A 35 0.48 4.00 -23.18
N GLU A 36 -0.47 4.93 -23.11
CA GLU A 36 -1.09 5.56 -24.29
C GLU A 36 -0.08 6.26 -25.22
N ASP A 37 1.04 6.72 -24.67
CA ASP A 37 2.17 7.33 -25.40
C ASP A 37 3.12 6.30 -26.03
N LYS A 38 2.77 5.01 -25.98
CA LYS A 38 3.56 3.86 -26.46
C LYS A 38 4.87 3.62 -25.69
N VAL A 39 5.01 4.20 -24.50
CA VAL A 39 6.11 3.87 -23.60
C VAL A 39 5.80 2.56 -22.88
N TYR A 40 6.72 1.61 -22.95
CA TYR A 40 6.63 0.38 -22.15
C TYR A 40 6.95 0.71 -20.69
N VAL A 41 6.09 0.24 -19.81
CA VAL A 41 6.16 0.44 -18.38
C VAL A 41 6.16 -0.90 -17.73
N PHE A 42 7.14 -1.11 -16.87
CA PHE A 42 7.18 -2.23 -15.95
C PHE A 42 7.14 -1.67 -14.54
N GLU A 43 6.19 -2.09 -13.72
CA GLU A 43 6.00 -1.58 -12.37
C GLU A 43 5.86 -2.71 -11.35
N LEU A 44 6.15 -2.38 -10.10
CA LEU A 44 6.02 -3.26 -8.95
C LEU A 44 5.29 -2.49 -7.83
N GLN A 45 4.17 -3.03 -7.37
CA GLN A 45 3.32 -2.51 -6.32
C GLN A 45 3.44 -3.40 -5.07
N LEU A 46 3.42 -2.79 -3.88
CA LEU A 46 3.26 -3.48 -2.62
C LEU A 46 1.77 -3.48 -2.27
N TRP A 47 1.11 -4.64 -2.33
CA TRP A 47 -0.34 -4.77 -2.12
C TRP A 47 -0.73 -5.04 -0.67
N GLU A 48 0.09 -5.72 0.13
CA GLU A 48 -0.24 -5.99 1.54
C GLU A 48 0.91 -5.66 2.49
N PRO A 49 0.56 -5.18 3.71
CA PRO A 49 -0.72 -5.40 4.41
C PRO A 49 -1.99 -4.64 3.95
N GLU A 50 -1.90 -3.53 3.22
CA GLU A 50 -2.91 -2.94 2.29
C GLU A 50 -2.65 -1.43 2.18
N VAL A 51 -2.90 -0.87 1.00
CA VAL A 51 -2.98 0.59 0.83
C VAL A 51 -4.44 1.00 0.97
N LYS A 52 -4.84 1.48 2.15
CA LYS A 52 -6.21 1.92 2.44
C LYS A 52 -6.24 3.31 3.04
N THR A 53 -7.02 4.21 2.45
CA THR A 53 -7.35 5.50 3.06
C THR A 53 -8.48 5.30 4.07
N LEU A 54 -8.16 5.37 5.37
CA LEU A 54 -9.13 5.17 6.46
C LEU A 54 -10.03 6.38 6.71
N TRP A 55 -9.56 7.58 6.38
CA TRP A 55 -10.28 8.82 6.64
C TRP A 55 -9.82 9.93 5.69
N GLN A 56 -10.76 10.80 5.28
CA GLN A 56 -10.51 11.96 4.45
C GLN A 56 -11.47 13.10 4.82
N ILE A 57 -10.97 14.33 4.84
CA ILE A 57 -11.77 15.55 4.97
C ILE A 57 -11.35 16.58 3.92
N SER A 58 -12.28 17.43 3.48
CA SER A 58 -12.04 18.49 2.49
C SER A 58 -12.80 19.77 2.84
N GLY A 59 -12.28 20.94 2.43
CA GLY A 59 -12.96 22.23 2.56
C GLY A 59 -12.76 22.97 3.89
N LYS A 60 -11.81 22.54 4.72
CA LYS A 60 -11.42 23.15 5.99
C LYS A 60 -9.97 23.64 5.95
N ASP A 61 -9.58 24.54 6.87
CA ASP A 61 -8.18 24.90 7.05
C ASP A 61 -7.41 23.83 7.84
N ASN A 62 -6.11 24.04 8.01
CA ASN A 62 -5.22 23.08 8.64
C ASN A 62 -5.54 22.85 10.13
N GLN A 63 -5.77 23.94 10.88
CA GLN A 63 -6.04 23.87 12.33
C GLN A 63 -7.36 23.14 12.57
N GLU A 64 -8.39 23.45 11.79
CA GLU A 64 -9.71 22.82 11.92
C GLU A 64 -9.67 21.33 11.53
N SER A 65 -8.98 20.97 10.45
CA SER A 65 -8.84 19.55 10.04
C SER A 65 -8.11 18.70 11.08
N TYR A 66 -7.08 19.28 11.71
CA TYR A 66 -6.30 18.65 12.78
C TYR A 66 -7.16 18.39 14.02
N GLU A 67 -7.89 19.39 14.49
CA GLU A 67 -8.78 19.26 15.64
C GLU A 67 -9.87 18.21 15.38
N ILE A 68 -10.42 18.13 14.17
CA ILE A 68 -11.40 17.11 13.80
C ILE A 68 -10.79 15.71 13.88
N PHE A 69 -9.63 15.47 13.27
CA PHE A 69 -8.96 14.16 13.29
C PHE A 69 -8.77 13.63 14.72
N LEU A 70 -8.26 14.46 15.63
CA LEU A 70 -7.98 14.08 17.01
C LEU A 70 -9.21 13.63 17.80
N ASN A 71 -10.40 14.09 17.40
CA ASN A 71 -11.66 13.80 18.06
C ASN A 71 -12.50 12.73 17.34
N GLN A 72 -12.06 12.21 16.18
CA GLN A 72 -12.78 11.17 15.44
C GLN A 72 -12.44 9.76 15.95
N PRO A 73 -13.42 8.86 16.16
CA PRO A 73 -13.20 7.50 16.63
C PRO A 73 -12.76 6.54 15.49
N LEU A 74 -11.63 6.84 14.86
CA LEU A 74 -11.16 6.17 13.63
C LEU A 74 -10.55 4.78 13.86
N PHE A 75 -10.12 4.47 15.08
CA PHE A 75 -9.34 3.28 15.40
C PHE A 75 -10.16 2.32 16.24
N ASP A 76 -10.90 1.41 15.59
CA ASP A 76 -11.83 0.49 16.24
C ASP A 76 -12.82 1.18 17.18
N GLY A 77 -13.30 2.35 16.76
CA GLY A 77 -14.23 3.17 17.55
C GLY A 77 -13.55 4.02 18.64
N LYS A 78 -12.22 4.06 18.69
CA LYS A 78 -11.42 4.91 19.58
C LYS A 78 -10.80 6.09 18.85
N THR A 79 -10.64 7.20 19.56
CA THR A 79 -9.89 8.38 19.12
C THR A 79 -8.38 8.15 19.21
N PHE A 80 -7.60 9.03 18.58
CA PHE A 80 -6.13 8.95 18.65
C PHE A 80 -5.61 9.02 20.11
N TRP A 81 -6.21 9.90 20.94
CA TRP A 81 -5.85 10.03 22.36
C TRP A 81 -6.03 8.76 23.18
N GLU A 82 -6.95 7.89 22.77
CA GLU A 82 -7.25 6.64 23.47
C GLU A 82 -6.31 5.50 23.05
N ILE A 83 -5.67 5.60 21.89
CA ILE A 83 -4.74 4.57 21.39
C ILE A 83 -3.27 4.99 21.48
N GLU A 84 -2.96 6.28 21.75
CA GLU A 84 -1.59 6.81 21.67
C GLU A 84 -0.58 6.03 22.52
N LYS A 85 -0.99 5.52 23.69
CA LYS A 85 -0.13 4.75 24.60
C LYS A 85 0.15 3.32 24.15
N ASP A 86 -0.72 2.77 23.29
CA ASP A 86 -0.65 1.40 22.77
C ASP A 86 -0.18 1.37 21.30
N THR A 87 0.11 2.53 20.72
CA THR A 87 0.50 2.68 19.30
C THR A 87 2.00 2.86 19.20
N GLU A 88 2.63 2.09 18.32
CA GLU A 88 4.03 2.29 17.94
C GLU A 88 4.09 3.21 16.71
N TRP A 89 4.83 4.30 16.82
CA TRP A 89 5.14 5.14 15.66
C TRP A 89 6.27 4.48 14.86
N VAL A 90 5.99 4.09 13.62
CA VAL A 90 6.88 3.29 12.75
C VAL A 90 7.50 4.06 11.58
N ASP A 91 7.63 5.39 11.69
CA ASP A 91 8.42 6.18 10.72
C ASP A 91 9.93 6.06 11.01
N ASP A 92 10.72 5.87 9.94
CA ASP A 92 12.17 6.12 9.86
C ASP A 92 12.45 7.58 9.45
#